data_AF-A0A9P6CMW2-F1
#
_entry.id   AF-A0A9P6CMW2-F1
#
_cell.length_a   1.000
_cell.length_b   1.000
_cell.length_c   1.000
_cell.angle_alpha   90.00
_cell.angle_beta   90.00
_cell.angle_gamma   90.00
#
_symmetry.space_group_name_H-M   'P 1'
#
loop_
_entity.id
_entity.type
_entity.pdbx_description
1 polymer ?
#
loop_
_entity_poly.entity_id
_entity_poly.type
_entity_poly.pdbx_seq_one_letter_code
_entity_poly.pdbx_strand_id
1 'polypeptide(L)'
;MQSVPSRSLLPPEEEPAELARFRAEWLAELRKRNSGDTIIPSLESEINLKVESSTIPEIPPISSSSPESEGPGPSITLPYVSSAAVRGGSAPLPPALGTALNIYRRAVNHEQRSELDDALLLYRQAFRMDPHVDRAYHRGEMLASVIAAQKHGEDLEVTRTLEEKLEYGLILRPTDTSTTVGVVTGILANLVKNFFGTLSFEPEIEGEPVYLGKLPDELLVVVLRNLDPTSVERFATINRKARVLALDSAIWRHMVATTYKPPQVPDVESMVSVVKKYFADYRRIFIEQPRVRMDGVYIAICHYIRPGLSENSWVNISHLITYHRYLRFFPNGQVLSLLTNEEYPPQQIIPLLKPSLRMKGLLVGTWLLSGTTLHLSNLLDASGRFPLSITDIPSAPLEAPSITDYSERTRYAFMMTLDLRSRPLGRWNKMNLQSYNSMNLETGDISPVALKHERPFWFSKVRSYAVN
;
A
#
# COMPACT_ATOMS: atom_id res chain seq x y z
N MET A 1 -34.85 42.61 -4.22
CA MET A 1 -34.19 43.68 -3.44
C MET A 1 -33.78 43.11 -2.09
N GLN A 2 -32.49 42.80 -1.91
CA GLN A 2 -31.75 42.89 -0.65
C GLN A 2 -30.31 42.42 -0.95
N SER A 3 -29.37 43.34 -0.75
CA SER A 3 -27.95 43.29 -1.11
C SER A 3 -27.10 42.74 0.03
N VAL A 4 -26.16 41.86 -0.31
CA VAL A 4 -25.11 41.32 0.58
C VAL A 4 -23.96 42.35 0.71
N PRO A 5 -23.36 42.57 1.90
CA PRO A 5 -22.34 43.59 2.09
C PRO A 5 -20.94 43.10 1.65
N SER A 6 -20.19 44.02 1.04
CA SER A 6 -18.82 43.89 0.57
C SER A 6 -17.81 43.94 1.73
N ARG A 7 -16.86 42.99 1.73
CA ARG A 7 -15.74 42.91 2.67
C ARG A 7 -14.63 43.85 2.20
N SER A 8 -14.23 44.78 3.06
CA SER A 8 -13.18 45.78 2.84
C SER A 8 -11.79 45.15 2.73
N LEU A 9 -11.04 45.54 1.70
CA LEU A 9 -9.63 45.21 1.49
C LEU A 9 -8.76 46.26 2.18
N LEU A 10 -7.76 45.78 2.94
CA LEU A 10 -6.66 46.58 3.49
C LEU A 10 -5.71 47.06 2.36
N PRO A 11 -4.97 48.17 2.55
CA PRO A 11 -4.14 48.77 1.50
C PRO A 11 -2.94 47.89 1.10
N PRO A 12 -2.49 47.96 -0.16
CA PRO A 12 -1.43 47.10 -0.66
C PRO A 12 -0.07 47.50 -0.09
N GLU A 13 0.62 46.55 0.52
CA GLU A 13 2.06 46.62 0.76
C GLU A 13 2.76 46.82 -0.58
N GLU A 14 3.66 47.80 -0.65
CA GLU A 14 4.46 48.13 -1.83
C GLU A 14 5.23 46.88 -2.27
N GLU A 15 4.83 46.28 -3.40
CA GLU A 15 5.57 45.18 -4.00
C GLU A 15 7.02 45.65 -4.29
N PRO A 16 8.05 44.88 -3.89
CA PRO A 16 9.43 45.27 -4.11
C PRO A 16 9.70 45.45 -5.61
N ALA A 17 10.36 46.56 -5.99
CA ALA A 17 10.58 46.98 -7.37
C ALA A 17 11.25 45.90 -8.27
N GLU A 18 11.92 44.93 -7.66
CA GLU A 18 12.52 43.77 -8.32
C GLU A 18 11.47 42.81 -8.90
N LEU A 19 10.36 42.56 -8.20
CA LEU A 19 9.27 41.71 -8.69
C LEU A 19 8.54 42.34 -9.87
N ALA A 20 8.38 43.66 -9.88
CA ALA A 20 7.81 44.39 -11.00
C ALA A 20 8.70 44.32 -12.25
N ARG A 21 10.03 44.43 -12.07
CA ARG A 21 11.02 44.27 -13.16
C ARG A 21 10.99 42.85 -13.72
N PHE A 22 10.99 41.84 -12.86
CA PHE A 22 10.93 40.44 -13.28
C PHE A 22 9.66 40.11 -14.09
N ARG A 23 8.49 40.60 -13.65
CA ARG A 23 7.23 40.43 -14.41
C ARG A 23 7.27 41.14 -15.77
N ALA A 24 7.91 42.30 -15.85
CA ALA A 24 8.06 43.04 -17.11
C ALA A 24 9.00 42.33 -18.10
N GLU A 25 10.12 41.79 -17.62
CA GLU A 25 11.07 41.00 -18.42
C GLU A 25 10.42 39.71 -18.94
N TRP A 26 9.69 39.00 -18.08
CA TRP A 26 8.94 37.81 -18.48
C TRP A 26 7.91 38.14 -19.57
N LEU A 27 7.10 39.19 -19.39
CA LEU A 27 6.11 39.60 -20.39
C LEU A 27 6.74 40.00 -21.73
N ALA A 28 7.92 40.63 -21.71
CA ALA A 28 8.66 40.94 -22.92
C ALA A 28 9.16 39.69 -23.65
N GLU A 29 9.59 38.67 -22.90
CA GLU A 29 10.03 37.39 -23.44
C GLU A 29 8.87 36.57 -24.05
N LEU A 30 7.70 36.56 -23.41
CA LEU A 30 6.48 35.96 -23.97
C LEU A 30 6.02 36.65 -25.27
N ARG A 31 6.18 37.97 -25.37
CA ARG A 31 5.86 38.73 -26.59
C ARG A 31 6.84 38.47 -27.73
N LYS A 32 8.13 38.28 -27.41
CA LYS A 32 9.13 37.84 -28.40
C LYS A 32 8.83 36.44 -28.92
N ARG A 33 8.35 35.54 -28.06
CA ARG A 33 8.01 34.17 -28.43
C ARG A 33 6.71 34.04 -29.23
N ASN A 34 5.75 34.94 -29.01
CA ASN A 34 4.49 34.97 -29.77
C ASN A 34 4.55 35.78 -31.08
N SER A 35 5.65 36.48 -31.37
CA SER A 35 5.85 37.22 -32.63
C SER A 35 6.64 36.43 -33.69
N GLY A 36 7.03 35.19 -33.40
CA GLY A 36 7.62 34.27 -34.36
C GLY A 36 6.63 33.18 -34.76
N ASP A 37 5.77 33.46 -35.75
CA ASP A 37 5.47 32.47 -36.79
C ASP A 37 4.77 33.09 -38.02
N THR A 38 5.03 32.45 -39.16
CA THR A 38 4.38 32.57 -40.49
C THR A 38 4.64 33.81 -41.36
N ILE A 39 5.59 33.66 -42.29
CA ILE A 39 5.51 34.27 -43.63
C ILE A 39 5.69 33.17 -44.68
N ILE A 40 4.62 32.89 -45.41
CA ILE A 40 4.61 32.24 -46.73
C ILE A 40 4.79 33.37 -47.77
N PRO A 41 5.62 33.16 -48.81
CA PRO A 41 5.15 33.55 -50.13
C PRO A 41 5.47 32.51 -51.21
N SER A 42 4.46 32.30 -52.06
CA SER A 42 4.52 31.67 -53.38
C SER A 42 5.13 32.60 -54.43
N LEU A 43 6.04 32.11 -55.28
CA LEU A 43 6.02 32.27 -56.74
C LEU A 43 7.23 31.59 -57.41
N GLU A 44 6.97 31.08 -58.61
CA GLU A 44 7.78 30.23 -59.47
C GLU A 44 9.04 30.90 -60.03
N SER A 45 10.12 30.13 -60.20
CA SER A 45 10.97 30.12 -61.41
C SER A 45 12.10 29.08 -61.29
N GLU A 46 12.45 28.54 -62.45
CA GLU A 46 13.34 27.41 -62.71
C GLU A 46 14.84 27.68 -62.45
N ILE A 47 15.61 26.57 -62.51
CA ILE A 47 17.03 26.40 -62.87
C ILE A 47 17.97 25.90 -61.74
N ASN A 48 18.14 24.57 -61.71
CA ASN A 48 19.38 23.80 -61.87
C ASN A 48 20.67 24.23 -61.11
N LEU A 49 21.17 23.37 -60.20
CA LEU A 49 22.46 22.62 -60.31
C LEU A 49 23.01 22.08 -58.97
N LYS A 50 23.48 20.82 -59.03
CA LYS A 50 24.62 20.16 -58.34
C LYS A 50 24.62 19.89 -56.82
N VAL A 51 24.43 18.60 -56.50
CA VAL A 51 25.37 17.64 -55.85
C VAL A 51 26.39 18.22 -54.85
N GLU A 52 26.33 17.76 -53.59
CA GLU A 52 27.46 17.08 -52.92
C GLU A 52 27.03 16.32 -51.65
N SER A 53 27.70 15.20 -51.45
CA SER A 53 27.46 14.10 -50.51
C SER A 53 28.19 14.28 -49.17
N SER A 54 27.63 13.73 -48.09
CA SER A 54 28.44 13.29 -46.94
C SER A 54 27.88 12.03 -46.28
N THR A 55 28.73 11.02 -46.25
CA THR A 55 28.58 9.63 -45.84
C THR A 55 28.57 9.44 -44.31
N ILE A 56 27.76 8.51 -43.81
CA ILE A 56 27.86 7.93 -42.45
C ILE A 56 28.32 6.47 -42.61
N PRO A 57 29.29 5.95 -41.82
CA PRO A 57 29.75 4.59 -41.96
C PRO A 57 28.87 3.57 -41.21
N GLU A 58 28.54 2.49 -41.91
CA GLU A 58 27.87 1.27 -41.47
C GLU A 58 28.86 0.28 -40.83
N ILE A 59 28.44 -0.45 -39.79
CA ILE A 59 29.16 -1.60 -39.20
C ILE A 59 28.36 -2.88 -39.50
N PRO A 60 28.99 -3.98 -39.98
CA PRO A 60 28.29 -5.17 -40.47
C PRO A 60 27.95 -6.20 -39.37
N PRO A 61 27.03 -7.15 -39.64
CA PRO A 61 26.59 -8.17 -38.70
C PRO A 61 27.51 -9.40 -38.69
N ILE A 62 27.73 -10.00 -37.53
CA ILE A 62 28.47 -11.27 -37.40
C ILE A 62 27.51 -12.44 -37.19
N SER A 63 27.70 -13.43 -38.05
CA SER A 63 27.01 -14.69 -38.19
C SER A 63 27.43 -15.74 -37.15
N SER A 64 26.47 -16.64 -36.93
CA SER A 64 26.52 -17.90 -36.17
C SER A 64 27.55 -18.90 -36.72
N SER A 65 28.28 -19.57 -35.83
CA SER A 65 28.78 -20.93 -36.07
C SER A 65 28.99 -21.68 -34.74
N SER A 66 28.37 -22.86 -34.65
CA SER A 66 28.66 -23.91 -33.68
C SER A 66 29.82 -24.77 -34.19
N PRO A 67 30.54 -25.49 -33.31
CA PRO A 67 30.66 -26.94 -33.56
C PRO A 67 30.59 -27.82 -32.31
N GLU A 68 30.42 -29.11 -32.60
CA GLU A 68 30.10 -30.25 -31.74
C GLU A 68 31.29 -30.88 -30.97
N SER A 69 30.92 -31.55 -29.87
CA SER A 69 31.46 -32.71 -29.12
C SER A 69 32.71 -33.49 -29.60
N GLU A 70 33.59 -33.88 -28.65
CA GLU A 70 33.91 -35.29 -28.26
C GLU A 70 34.99 -35.44 -27.14
N GLY A 71 34.78 -36.37 -26.18
CA GLY A 71 35.83 -37.22 -25.55
C GLY A 71 36.40 -36.90 -24.13
N PRO A 72 36.90 -37.90 -23.34
CA PRO A 72 36.58 -38.03 -21.89
C PRO A 72 37.74 -38.07 -20.84
N GLY A 73 37.41 -37.71 -19.57
CA GLY A 73 38.04 -38.13 -18.28
C GLY A 73 39.24 -37.29 -17.75
N PRO A 74 39.62 -37.32 -16.43
CA PRO A 74 39.10 -38.12 -15.30
C PRO A 74 38.77 -37.33 -14.00
N SER A 75 38.28 -38.07 -13.01
CA SER A 75 37.84 -37.72 -11.65
C SER A 75 38.80 -36.88 -10.80
N ILE A 76 38.25 -35.92 -10.04
CA ILE A 76 38.84 -35.44 -8.79
C ILE A 76 37.76 -35.41 -7.69
N THR A 77 38.12 -36.02 -6.58
CA THR A 77 37.44 -36.27 -5.31
C THR A 77 36.92 -35.00 -4.61
N LEU A 78 35.68 -35.07 -4.12
CA LEU A 78 35.13 -34.16 -3.11
C LEU A 78 35.83 -34.38 -1.76
N PRO A 79 36.25 -33.33 -1.04
CA PRO A 79 36.45 -33.45 0.40
C PRO A 79 35.09 -33.32 1.09
N TYR A 80 34.65 -34.47 1.60
CA TYR A 80 33.77 -34.57 2.76
C TYR A 80 34.33 -33.71 3.90
N VAL A 81 33.58 -32.69 4.33
CA VAL A 81 33.77 -32.07 5.65
C VAL A 81 32.44 -32.08 6.38
N SER A 82 32.46 -32.78 7.51
CA SER A 82 31.34 -33.04 8.40
C SER A 82 30.60 -31.78 8.88
N SER A 83 29.30 -31.97 8.99
CA SER A 83 28.37 -31.28 9.89
C SER A 83 28.91 -31.17 11.33
N ALA A 84 29.40 -29.99 11.71
CA ALA A 84 29.56 -29.58 13.11
C ALA A 84 29.82 -28.06 13.23
N ALA A 85 28.80 -27.22 13.01
CA ALA A 85 28.76 -25.85 13.57
C ALA A 85 27.35 -25.25 13.56
N VAL A 86 26.42 -25.87 14.29
CA VAL A 86 25.29 -25.13 14.87
C VAL A 86 25.84 -24.51 16.15
N ARG A 87 26.23 -23.23 16.10
CA ARG A 87 26.36 -22.31 17.24
C ARG A 87 26.45 -20.89 16.69
N GLY A 88 25.58 -20.01 17.19
CA GLY A 88 25.40 -18.65 16.71
C GLY A 88 26.73 -17.89 16.57
N GLY A 89 26.96 -17.37 15.38
CA GLY A 89 28.09 -16.52 15.07
C GLY A 89 27.76 -15.77 13.79
N SER A 90 27.56 -14.46 13.90
CA SER A 90 27.66 -13.56 12.75
C SER A 90 28.95 -13.89 12.01
N ALA A 91 28.91 -14.02 10.69
CA ALA A 91 30.13 -13.95 9.89
C ALA A 91 30.95 -12.74 10.37
N PRO A 92 32.26 -12.89 10.69
CA PRO A 92 33.03 -11.77 11.20
C PRO A 92 33.00 -10.63 10.18
N LEU A 93 32.39 -9.51 10.54
CA LEU A 93 32.51 -8.28 9.77
C LEU A 93 34.01 -7.98 9.62
N PRO A 94 34.48 -7.50 8.46
CA PRO A 94 35.85 -7.04 8.31
C PRO A 94 36.20 -6.11 9.49
N PRO A 95 37.35 -6.28 10.17
CA PRO A 95 37.65 -5.52 11.39
C PRO A 95 37.68 -4.00 11.16
N ALA A 96 38.00 -3.56 9.93
CA ALA A 96 37.91 -2.17 9.50
C ALA A 96 36.47 -1.64 9.48
N LEU A 97 35.51 -2.43 8.98
CA LEU A 97 34.09 -2.05 8.92
C LEU A 97 33.46 -2.00 10.32
N GLY A 98 33.80 -2.95 11.19
CA GLY A 98 33.33 -2.93 12.60
C GLY A 98 33.83 -1.71 13.36
N THR A 99 35.07 -1.30 13.11
CA THR A 99 35.66 -0.09 13.72
C THR A 99 34.99 1.18 13.18
N ALA A 100 34.78 1.28 11.86
CA ALA A 100 34.09 2.40 11.22
C ALA A 100 32.65 2.57 11.73
N LEU A 101 31.91 1.46 11.86
CA LEU A 101 30.53 1.45 12.40
C LEU A 101 30.44 1.95 13.84
N ASN A 102 31.41 1.61 14.69
CA ASN A 102 31.45 2.08 16.07
C ASN A 102 31.74 3.59 16.17
N ILE A 103 32.60 4.12 15.30
CA ILE A 103 32.89 5.56 15.21
C ILE A 103 31.65 6.31 14.70
N TYR A 104 30.95 5.76 13.71
CA TYR A 104 29.71 6.32 13.19
C TYR A 104 28.59 6.35 14.25
N ARG A 105 28.42 5.27 15.03
CA ARG A 105 27.51 5.22 16.19
C ARG A 105 27.77 6.33 17.21
N ARG A 106 29.05 6.59 17.48
CA ARG A 106 29.44 7.68 18.39
C ARG A 106 29.07 9.04 17.81
N ALA A 107 29.28 9.26 16.51
CA ALA A 107 28.88 10.49 15.83
C ALA A 107 27.37 10.77 15.97
N VAL A 108 26.53 9.75 15.73
CA VAL A 108 25.07 9.85 15.89
C VAL A 108 24.66 10.19 17.32
N ASN A 109 25.34 9.62 18.33
CA ASN A 109 25.07 9.94 19.74
C ASN A 109 25.43 11.40 20.11
N HIS A 110 26.51 11.96 19.53
CA HIS A 110 26.87 13.36 19.73
C HIS A 110 25.90 14.31 18.99
N GLU A 111 25.43 13.92 17.81
CA GLU A 111 24.39 14.65 17.08
C GLU A 111 23.07 14.70 17.85
N GLN A 112 22.63 13.58 18.44
CA GLN A 112 21.44 13.54 19.31
C GLN A 112 21.57 14.41 20.57
N ARG A 113 22.81 14.64 21.03
CA ARG A 113 23.12 15.53 22.17
C ARG A 113 23.36 16.98 21.75
N SER A 114 23.17 17.31 20.47
CA SER A 114 23.43 18.64 19.88
C SER A 114 24.89 19.12 19.97
N GLU A 115 25.85 18.20 20.13
CA GLU A 115 27.29 18.46 20.12
C GLU A 115 27.84 18.31 18.68
N LEU A 116 27.50 19.29 17.83
CA LEU A 116 27.68 19.18 16.37
C LEU A 116 29.14 19.17 15.91
N ASP A 117 30.02 19.90 16.58
CA ASP A 117 31.44 20.02 16.19
C ASP A 117 32.18 18.68 16.34
N ASP A 118 31.95 17.98 17.45
CA ASP A 118 32.53 16.65 17.70
C ASP A 118 31.89 15.57 16.82
N ALA A 119 30.58 15.67 16.56
CA ALA A 119 29.87 14.77 15.64
C ALA A 119 30.46 14.85 14.21
N LEU A 120 30.75 16.04 13.71
CA LEU A 120 31.33 16.24 12.37
C LEU A 120 32.73 15.63 12.22
N LEU A 121 33.57 15.72 13.26
CA LEU A 121 34.89 15.08 13.25
C LEU A 121 34.78 13.55 13.18
N LEU A 122 33.88 12.97 13.96
CA LEU A 122 33.63 11.53 13.99
C LEU A 122 32.99 11.04 12.69
N TYR A 123 32.09 11.80 12.07
CA TYR A 123 31.54 11.46 10.75
C TYR A 123 32.63 11.43 9.68
N ARG A 124 33.48 12.46 9.61
CA ARG A 124 34.61 12.51 8.66
C ARG A 124 35.57 11.33 8.86
N GLN A 125 35.84 10.97 10.12
CA GLN A 125 36.67 9.81 10.44
C GLN A 125 36.02 8.50 9.98
N ALA A 126 34.71 8.32 10.22
CA ALA A 126 33.99 7.12 9.82
C ALA A 126 33.94 6.95 8.29
N PHE A 127 33.62 8.02 7.54
CA PHE A 127 33.57 7.98 6.07
C PHE A 127 34.95 7.83 5.40
N ARG A 128 36.03 8.26 6.07
CA ARG A 128 37.39 8.00 5.59
C ARG A 128 37.79 6.53 5.73
N MET A 129 37.24 5.83 6.73
CA MET A 129 37.49 4.40 6.95
C MET A 129 36.64 3.53 6.02
N ASP A 130 35.36 3.87 5.84
CA ASP A 130 34.47 3.21 4.90
C ASP A 130 33.49 4.23 4.27
N PRO A 131 33.49 4.40 2.94
CA PRO A 131 32.57 5.29 2.23
C PRO A 131 31.07 4.93 2.35
N HIS A 132 30.72 3.74 2.86
CA HIS A 132 29.34 3.23 2.95
C HIS A 132 28.93 2.86 4.38
N VAL A 133 29.60 3.44 5.38
CA VAL A 133 29.36 3.17 6.81
C VAL A 133 27.96 3.57 7.28
N ASP A 134 27.37 4.59 6.65
CA ASP A 134 26.00 5.09 6.86
C ASP A 134 24.94 4.04 6.49
N ARG A 135 25.10 3.41 5.33
CA ARG A 135 24.23 2.33 4.86
C ARG A 135 24.33 1.10 5.75
N ALA A 136 25.54 0.76 6.18
CA ALA A 136 25.78 -0.34 7.10
C ALA A 136 25.14 -0.08 8.48
N TYR A 137 25.17 1.17 8.96
CA TYR A 137 24.50 1.59 10.19
C TYR A 137 22.97 1.45 10.10
N HIS A 138 22.35 2.02 9.07
CA HIS A 138 20.90 1.95 8.87
C HIS A 138 20.39 0.53 8.61
N ARG A 139 21.13 -0.28 7.84
CA ARG A 139 20.84 -1.71 7.66
C ARG A 139 20.88 -2.44 9.01
N GLY A 140 21.85 -2.13 9.87
CA GLY A 140 21.97 -2.67 11.21
C GLY A 140 20.81 -2.29 12.13
N GLU A 141 20.37 -1.03 12.11
CA GLU A 141 19.18 -0.59 12.88
C GLU A 141 17.88 -1.19 12.36
N MET A 142 17.70 -1.31 11.05
CA MET A 142 16.54 -1.96 10.43
C MET A 142 16.48 -3.45 10.78
N LEU A 143 17.62 -4.16 10.78
CA LEU A 143 17.66 -5.54 11.22
C LEU A 143 17.43 -5.67 12.72
N ALA A 144 17.97 -4.75 13.54
CA ALA A 144 17.75 -4.73 14.98
C ALA A 144 16.28 -4.44 15.33
N SER A 145 15.58 -3.58 14.59
CA SER A 145 14.15 -3.30 14.78
C SER A 145 13.28 -4.49 14.34
N VAL A 146 13.66 -5.19 13.26
CA VAL A 146 13.01 -6.44 12.84
C VAL A 146 13.23 -7.57 13.86
N ILE A 147 14.44 -7.71 14.40
CA ILE A 147 14.75 -8.70 15.44
C ILE A 147 14.06 -8.35 16.76
N ALA A 148 13.95 -7.07 17.12
CA ALA A 148 13.18 -6.62 18.28
C ALA A 148 11.68 -6.91 18.09
N ALA A 149 11.15 -6.70 16.89
CA ALA A 149 9.78 -7.08 16.54
C ALA A 149 9.56 -8.61 16.55
N GLN A 150 10.58 -9.40 16.24
CA GLN A 150 10.53 -10.87 16.32
C GLN A 150 10.69 -11.40 17.76
N LYS A 151 11.53 -10.78 18.61
CA LYS A 151 11.69 -11.15 20.02
C LYS A 151 10.45 -10.88 20.87
N HIS A 152 9.68 -9.85 20.54
CA HIS A 152 8.36 -9.63 21.16
C HIS A 152 7.30 -10.69 20.77
N GLY A 153 7.63 -11.61 19.85
CA GLY A 153 6.78 -12.74 19.47
C GLY A 153 6.94 -14.01 20.31
N GLU A 154 7.94 -14.12 21.19
CA GLU A 154 8.15 -15.31 22.04
C GLU A 154 7.53 -15.19 23.45
N ASP A 155 7.09 -14.00 23.88
CA ASP A 155 6.32 -13.82 25.13
C ASP A 155 4.80 -14.02 24.89
N LEU A 156 4.43 -15.14 24.27
CA LEU A 156 3.04 -15.53 24.00
C LEU A 156 2.50 -16.49 25.08
N GLU A 157 2.51 -16.05 26.34
CA GLU A 157 1.65 -16.62 27.40
C GLU A 157 0.60 -15.60 27.93
N VAL A 158 0.51 -14.41 27.31
CA VAL A 158 -0.35 -13.31 27.82
C VAL A 158 -1.74 -13.26 27.15
N THR A 159 -2.01 -14.10 26.14
CA THR A 159 -3.26 -14.09 25.35
C THR A 159 -4.53 -14.38 26.17
N ARG A 160 -4.44 -15.11 27.29
CA ARG A 160 -5.58 -15.31 28.19
C ARG A 160 -5.98 -14.08 28.99
N THR A 161 -5.04 -13.18 29.29
CA THR A 161 -5.29 -12.05 30.18
C THR A 161 -6.04 -10.90 29.52
N LEU A 162 -5.99 -10.76 28.19
CA LEU A 162 -6.67 -9.70 27.47
C LEU A 162 -8.17 -9.98 27.31
N GLU A 163 -8.54 -11.23 27.03
CA GLU A 163 -9.94 -11.67 26.97
C GLU A 163 -10.62 -11.53 28.34
N GLU A 164 -9.93 -11.92 29.42
CA GLU A 164 -10.41 -11.75 30.80
C GLU A 164 -10.46 -10.27 31.23
N LYS A 165 -9.46 -9.44 30.88
CA LYS A 165 -9.48 -7.99 31.14
C LYS A 165 -10.59 -7.28 30.34
N LEU A 166 -10.96 -7.83 29.18
CA LEU A 166 -12.04 -7.33 28.32
C LEU A 166 -13.43 -7.83 28.74
N GLU A 167 -13.53 -8.94 29.46
CA GLU A 167 -14.75 -9.45 30.10
C GLU A 167 -15.07 -8.73 31.42
N TYR A 168 -14.08 -8.51 32.29
CA TYR A 168 -14.31 -7.85 33.60
C TYR A 168 -14.49 -6.33 33.52
N GLY A 169 -14.08 -5.69 32.42
CA GLY A 169 -14.18 -4.24 32.24
C GLY A 169 -15.52 -3.71 31.72
N LEU A 170 -16.49 -4.58 31.40
CA LEU A 170 -17.69 -4.21 30.62
C LEU A 170 -19.01 -4.74 31.19
N ILE A 171 -19.15 -4.69 32.52
CA ILE A 171 -20.48 -4.49 33.10
C ILE A 171 -20.78 -3.00 32.96
N LEU A 172 -21.77 -2.66 32.14
CA LEU A 172 -22.44 -1.37 32.21
C LEU A 172 -23.03 -1.25 33.62
N ARG A 173 -22.24 -0.76 34.57
CA ARG A 173 -22.83 -0.12 35.74
C ARG A 173 -23.54 1.11 35.19
N PRO A 174 -24.83 1.31 35.47
CA PRO A 174 -25.47 2.59 35.25
C PRO A 174 -24.58 3.61 35.96
N THR A 175 -23.78 4.35 35.20
CA THR A 175 -23.11 5.51 35.75
C THR A 175 -24.22 6.51 35.95
N ASP A 176 -24.52 6.80 37.21
CA ASP A 176 -25.26 7.98 37.61
C ASP A 176 -24.49 9.22 37.12
N THR A 177 -24.57 9.53 35.83
CA THR A 177 -23.96 10.72 35.24
C THR A 177 -24.89 11.89 35.47
N SER A 178 -24.82 12.44 36.67
CA SER A 178 -25.30 13.78 36.99
C SER A 178 -24.30 14.84 36.49
N THR A 179 -23.89 14.82 35.22
CA THR A 179 -23.17 15.94 34.62
C THR A 179 -23.17 15.81 33.10
N THR A 180 -23.64 16.88 32.45
CA THR A 180 -23.96 17.03 31.02
C THR A 180 -25.22 16.31 30.53
N VAL A 181 -26.36 16.62 31.14
CA VAL A 181 -27.66 16.52 30.48
C VAL A 181 -27.68 17.56 29.35
N GLY A 182 -27.37 17.15 28.12
CA GLY A 182 -27.90 17.87 26.97
C GLY A 182 -29.42 17.79 27.10
N VAL A 183 -30.07 18.91 27.47
CA VAL A 183 -31.53 18.95 27.63
C VAL A 183 -32.11 18.74 26.23
N VAL A 184 -32.47 17.49 25.93
CA VAL A 184 -33.27 17.18 24.74
C VAL A 184 -34.67 17.74 25.03
N THR A 185 -34.93 18.99 24.64
CA THR A 185 -36.25 19.61 24.84
C THR A 185 -37.24 19.18 23.76
N GLY A 186 -38.49 18.93 24.13
CA GLY A 186 -39.62 18.82 23.20
C GLY A 186 -39.78 17.47 22.49
N ILE A 187 -39.96 17.52 21.16
CA ILE A 187 -40.39 16.37 20.32
C ILE A 187 -39.38 15.23 20.36
N LEU A 188 -38.07 15.52 20.38
CA LEU A 188 -37.03 14.49 20.39
C LEU A 188 -37.03 13.70 21.71
N ALA A 189 -37.29 14.33 22.85
CA ALA A 189 -37.41 13.61 24.11
C ALA A 189 -38.65 12.72 24.14
N ASN A 190 -39.76 13.20 23.59
CA ASN A 190 -40.98 12.39 23.48
C ASN A 190 -40.78 11.21 22.50
N LEU A 191 -40.05 11.44 21.40
CA LEU A 191 -39.69 10.40 20.43
C LEU A 191 -38.76 9.37 21.05
N VAL A 192 -37.70 9.78 21.75
CA VAL A 192 -36.78 8.88 22.46
C VAL A 192 -37.52 8.06 23.53
N LYS A 193 -38.41 8.69 24.30
CA LYS A 193 -39.24 8.00 25.30
C LYS A 193 -40.15 6.94 24.67
N ASN A 194 -40.78 7.27 23.53
CA ASN A 194 -41.63 6.32 22.80
C ASN A 194 -40.84 5.31 21.96
N PHE A 195 -39.57 5.59 21.65
CA PHE A 195 -38.71 4.70 20.89
C PHE A 195 -38.38 3.44 21.69
N PHE A 196 -38.23 3.57 23.01
CA PHE A 196 -37.99 2.47 23.95
C PHE A 196 -39.27 1.94 24.61
N GLY A 197 -40.45 2.15 24.02
CA GLY A 197 -41.66 1.43 24.42
C GLY A 197 -41.48 -0.10 24.31
N THR A 198 -42.49 -0.89 24.69
CA THR A 198 -42.41 -2.35 24.62
C THR A 198 -42.03 -2.81 23.20
N LEU A 199 -40.79 -3.30 23.04
CA LEU A 199 -40.26 -3.77 21.76
C LEU A 199 -40.61 -5.24 21.59
N SER A 200 -41.42 -5.56 20.58
CA SER A 200 -41.86 -6.91 20.24
C SER A 200 -41.63 -7.20 18.75
N PHE A 201 -41.59 -8.48 18.40
CA PHE A 201 -41.79 -8.90 17.02
C PHE A 201 -43.27 -9.17 16.81
N GLU A 202 -43.86 -8.52 15.83
CA GLU A 202 -45.28 -8.62 15.49
C GLU A 202 -45.42 -9.24 14.11
N PRO A 203 -46.43 -10.08 13.88
CA PRO A 203 -46.66 -10.67 12.57
C PRO A 203 -47.20 -9.62 11.61
N GLU A 204 -46.82 -9.71 10.33
CA GLU A 204 -47.40 -8.86 9.28
C GLU A 204 -48.88 -9.22 9.02
N ILE A 205 -49.21 -10.51 9.15
CA ILE A 205 -50.56 -11.04 9.01
C ILE A 205 -51.10 -11.40 10.39
N GLU A 206 -52.22 -10.78 10.76
CA GLU A 206 -52.89 -11.03 12.03
C GLU A 206 -53.31 -12.51 12.14
N GLY A 207 -52.85 -13.19 13.20
CA GLY A 207 -53.12 -14.61 13.45
C GLY A 207 -51.97 -15.57 13.13
N GLU A 208 -50.92 -15.12 12.44
CA GLU A 208 -49.74 -15.95 12.21
C GLU A 208 -48.78 -15.95 13.43
N PRO A 209 -48.12 -17.09 13.73
CA PRO A 209 -47.18 -17.18 14.83
C PRO A 209 -45.83 -16.52 14.49
N VAL A 210 -45.30 -15.73 15.41
CA VAL A 210 -43.95 -15.16 15.31
C VAL A 210 -42.93 -16.05 16.03
N TYR A 211 -42.30 -16.98 15.30
CA TYR A 211 -41.31 -17.89 15.89
C TYR A 211 -40.07 -17.17 16.43
N LEU A 212 -39.64 -16.09 15.76
CA LEU A 212 -38.49 -15.30 16.18
C LEU A 212 -38.69 -14.66 17.56
N GLY A 213 -39.94 -14.34 17.91
CA GLY A 213 -40.31 -13.77 19.21
C GLY A 213 -40.26 -14.77 20.37
N LYS A 214 -40.15 -16.08 20.09
CA LYS A 214 -39.98 -17.12 21.13
C LYS A 214 -38.54 -17.24 21.63
N LEU A 215 -37.58 -16.68 20.90
CA LEU A 215 -36.17 -16.72 21.26
C LEU A 215 -35.85 -15.57 22.24
N PRO A 216 -35.08 -15.84 23.31
CA PRO A 216 -34.47 -14.79 24.12
C PRO A 216 -33.58 -13.87 23.28
N ASP A 217 -33.52 -12.60 23.68
CA ASP A 217 -32.79 -11.57 22.93
C ASP A 217 -31.27 -11.86 22.90
N GLU A 218 -30.74 -12.52 23.93
CA GLU A 218 -29.34 -12.92 24.02
C GLU A 218 -28.99 -13.95 22.93
N LEU A 219 -29.88 -14.90 22.65
CA LEU A 219 -29.68 -15.88 21.57
C LEU A 219 -29.72 -15.20 20.21
N LEU A 220 -30.58 -14.21 20.02
CA LEU A 220 -30.62 -13.42 18.80
C LEU A 220 -29.31 -12.65 18.60
N VAL A 221 -28.77 -12.01 19.63
CA VAL A 221 -27.47 -11.32 19.56
C VAL A 221 -26.34 -12.28 19.22
N VAL A 222 -26.32 -13.50 19.80
CA VAL A 222 -25.33 -14.53 19.45
C VAL A 222 -25.45 -14.97 18.00
N VAL A 223 -26.68 -15.15 17.47
CA VAL A 223 -26.90 -15.45 16.06
C VAL A 223 -26.39 -14.31 15.18
N LEU A 224 -26.74 -13.05 15.49
CA LEU A 224 -26.32 -11.88 14.73
C LEU A 224 -24.80 -11.68 14.72
N ARG A 225 -24.10 -12.03 15.81
CA ARG A 225 -22.64 -11.96 15.91
C ARG A 225 -21.91 -12.82 14.88
N ASN A 226 -22.56 -13.90 14.40
CA ASN A 226 -22.01 -14.81 13.39
C ASN A 226 -22.36 -14.41 11.94
N LEU A 227 -23.14 -13.33 11.76
CA LEU A 227 -23.52 -12.85 10.44
C LEU A 227 -22.55 -11.79 9.92
N ASP A 228 -22.50 -11.64 8.60
CA ASP A 228 -21.77 -10.56 7.95
C ASP A 228 -22.46 -9.20 8.22
N PRO A 229 -21.72 -8.08 8.22
CA PRO A 229 -22.29 -6.77 8.53
C PRO A 229 -23.45 -6.38 7.61
N THR A 230 -23.49 -6.88 6.37
CA THR A 230 -24.60 -6.55 5.47
C THR A 230 -25.89 -7.29 5.84
N SER A 231 -25.79 -8.54 6.31
CA SER A 231 -26.94 -9.27 6.83
C SER A 231 -27.43 -8.72 8.16
N VAL A 232 -26.53 -8.29 9.06
CA VAL A 232 -26.92 -7.59 10.30
C VAL A 232 -27.71 -6.31 9.98
N GLU A 233 -27.24 -5.50 9.03
CA GLU A 233 -27.99 -4.30 8.61
C GLU A 233 -29.31 -4.61 7.93
N ARG A 234 -29.40 -5.67 7.12
CA ARG A 234 -30.68 -6.11 6.54
C ARG A 234 -31.66 -6.52 7.62
N PHE A 235 -31.21 -7.29 8.61
CA PHE A 235 -32.02 -7.66 9.76
C PHE A 235 -32.51 -6.40 10.50
N ALA A 236 -31.64 -5.41 10.69
CA ALA A 236 -31.98 -4.14 11.34
C ALA A 236 -33.10 -3.35 10.66
N THR A 237 -33.42 -3.62 9.39
CA THR A 237 -34.50 -2.95 8.65
C THR A 237 -35.88 -3.55 8.85
N ILE A 238 -35.99 -4.73 9.48
CA ILE A 238 -37.26 -5.46 9.61
C ILE A 238 -38.25 -4.70 10.50
N ASN A 239 -37.84 -4.38 11.74
CA ASN A 239 -38.66 -3.64 12.69
C ASN A 239 -37.79 -2.90 13.72
N ARG A 240 -38.43 -2.17 14.64
CA ARG A 240 -37.74 -1.39 15.68
C ARG A 240 -36.93 -2.29 16.62
N LYS A 241 -37.47 -3.45 17.03
CA LYS A 241 -36.77 -4.40 17.90
C LYS A 241 -35.49 -4.93 17.25
N ALA A 242 -35.57 -5.35 15.99
CA ALA A 242 -34.43 -5.80 15.19
C ALA A 242 -33.38 -4.70 15.05
N ARG A 243 -33.80 -3.45 14.84
CA ARG A 243 -32.89 -2.30 14.79
C ARG A 243 -32.12 -2.11 16.10
N VAL A 244 -32.78 -2.25 17.24
CA VAL A 244 -32.15 -2.15 18.56
C VAL A 244 -31.19 -3.30 18.81
N LEU A 245 -31.60 -4.55 18.52
CA LEU A 245 -30.74 -5.73 18.67
C LEU A 245 -29.49 -5.66 17.78
N ALA A 246 -29.64 -5.19 16.53
CA ALA A 246 -28.52 -5.03 15.61
C ALA A 246 -27.53 -3.91 16.02
N LEU A 247 -27.91 -3.03 16.94
CA LEU A 247 -27.03 -2.00 17.51
C LEU A 247 -26.22 -2.50 18.70
N ASP A 248 -26.45 -3.73 19.16
CA ASP A 248 -25.73 -4.27 20.30
C ASP A 248 -24.22 -4.24 20.11
N SER A 249 -23.52 -3.76 21.14
CA SER A 249 -22.08 -3.53 21.09
C SER A 249 -21.26 -4.81 20.90
N ALA A 250 -21.74 -5.96 21.38
CA ALA A 250 -21.01 -7.23 21.30
C ALA A 250 -20.84 -7.69 19.84
N ILE A 251 -21.84 -7.43 18.99
CA ILE A 251 -21.81 -7.73 17.55
C ILE A 251 -20.66 -6.95 16.89
N TRP A 252 -20.67 -5.62 17.06
CA TRP A 252 -19.71 -4.73 16.39
C TRP A 252 -18.30 -4.85 16.97
N ARG A 253 -18.19 -5.06 18.29
CA ARG A 253 -16.90 -5.29 18.95
C ARG A 253 -16.21 -6.54 18.41
N HIS A 254 -16.96 -7.62 18.20
CA HIS A 254 -16.44 -8.82 17.57
C HIS A 254 -15.95 -8.55 16.13
N MET A 255 -16.71 -7.80 15.34
CA MET A 255 -16.31 -7.41 13.98
C MET A 255 -15.05 -6.53 13.97
N VAL A 256 -14.93 -5.60 14.91
CA VAL A 256 -13.73 -4.74 15.06
C VAL A 256 -12.52 -5.60 15.44
N ALA A 257 -12.63 -6.47 16.45
CA ALA A 257 -11.54 -7.33 16.91
C ALA A 257 -11.06 -8.34 15.84
N THR A 258 -11.98 -8.85 15.01
CA THR A 258 -11.63 -9.76 13.92
C THR A 258 -11.03 -9.04 12.72
N THR A 259 -11.45 -7.79 12.44
CA THR A 259 -11.02 -7.02 11.27
C THR A 259 -9.69 -6.29 11.50
N TYR A 260 -9.52 -5.63 12.64
CA TYR A 260 -8.36 -4.79 12.91
C TYR A 260 -7.26 -5.57 13.63
N LYS A 261 -6.62 -6.48 12.88
CA LYS A 261 -5.41 -7.22 13.28
C LYS A 261 -4.24 -6.80 12.39
N PRO A 262 -2.98 -6.92 12.83
CA PRO A 262 -1.84 -6.74 11.91
C PRO A 262 -2.04 -7.57 10.64
N PRO A 263 -1.92 -6.98 9.43
CA PRO A 263 -1.30 -5.69 9.09
C PRO A 263 -2.28 -4.52 8.82
N GLN A 264 -3.58 -4.66 9.14
CA GLN A 264 -4.56 -3.55 9.08
C GLN A 264 -4.21 -2.41 10.02
N VAL A 265 -3.58 -2.75 11.14
CA VAL A 265 -3.12 -1.84 12.16
C VAL A 265 -1.69 -2.23 12.52
N PRO A 266 -0.81 -1.24 12.79
CA PRO A 266 0.59 -1.51 13.08
C PRO A 266 0.77 -2.27 14.40
N ASP A 267 -0.02 -1.94 15.42
CA ASP A 267 0.00 -2.60 16.72
C ASP A 267 -1.37 -2.59 17.39
N VAL A 268 -1.61 -3.53 18.32
CA VAL A 268 -2.84 -3.66 19.10
C VAL A 268 -3.07 -2.44 19.99
N GLU A 269 -2.02 -1.80 20.51
CA GLU A 269 -2.18 -0.58 21.34
C GLU A 269 -2.78 0.58 20.55
N SER A 270 -2.51 0.64 19.24
CA SER A 270 -3.08 1.68 18.36
C SER A 270 -4.61 1.66 18.35
N MET A 271 -5.22 0.48 18.54
CA MET A 271 -6.66 0.33 18.61
C MET A 271 -7.27 0.94 19.87
N VAL A 272 -6.55 1.00 20.99
CA VAL A 272 -7.03 1.65 22.23
C VAL A 272 -7.28 3.13 21.98
N SER A 273 -6.38 3.79 21.25
CA SER A 273 -6.51 5.20 20.87
C SER A 273 -7.69 5.43 19.93
N VAL A 274 -7.93 4.51 18.98
CA VAL A 274 -9.10 4.55 18.09
C VAL A 274 -10.39 4.37 18.88
N VAL A 275 -10.46 3.41 19.80
CA VAL A 275 -11.65 3.17 20.63
C VAL A 275 -12.00 4.40 21.46
N LYS A 276 -11.01 5.06 22.06
CA LYS A 276 -11.20 6.33 22.78
C LYS A 276 -11.71 7.45 21.86
N LYS A 277 -11.13 7.60 20.66
CA LYS A 277 -11.54 8.61 19.67
C LYS A 277 -13.01 8.50 19.27
N TYR A 278 -13.53 7.28 19.19
CA TYR A 278 -14.91 7.00 18.81
C TYR A 278 -15.84 6.77 20.01
N PHE A 279 -15.44 7.14 21.22
CA PHE A 279 -16.26 7.02 22.44
C PHE A 279 -16.80 5.60 22.68
N ALA A 280 -16.02 4.57 22.37
CA ALA A 280 -16.41 3.16 22.44
C ALA A 280 -17.63 2.76 21.55
N ASP A 281 -17.98 3.56 20.54
CA ASP A 281 -18.95 3.16 19.52
C ASP A 281 -18.29 2.24 18.48
N TYR A 282 -18.32 0.93 18.75
CA TYR A 282 -17.74 -0.09 17.88
C TYR A 282 -18.35 -0.15 16.50
N ARG A 283 -19.64 0.20 16.35
CA ARG A 283 -20.29 0.26 15.05
C ARG A 283 -19.68 1.37 14.20
N ARG A 284 -19.52 2.55 14.79
CA ARG A 284 -18.91 3.69 14.11
C ARG A 284 -17.44 3.43 13.80
N ILE A 285 -16.69 2.81 14.70
CA ILE A 285 -15.32 2.35 14.43
C ILE A 285 -15.31 1.41 13.21
N PHE A 286 -16.19 0.42 13.20
CA PHE A 286 -16.26 -0.53 12.08
C PHE A 286 -16.58 0.16 10.76
N ILE A 287 -17.40 1.21 10.72
CA ILE A 287 -17.74 1.93 9.48
C ILE A 287 -16.65 2.93 9.11
N GLU A 288 -16.23 3.80 10.02
CA GLU A 288 -15.44 4.99 9.73
C GLU A 288 -13.93 4.79 9.85
N GLN A 289 -13.45 3.75 10.51
CA GLN A 289 -12.00 3.51 10.60
C GLN A 289 -11.50 2.95 9.24
N PRO A 290 -10.37 3.47 8.71
CA PRO A 290 -9.79 3.00 7.46
C PRO A 290 -9.48 1.51 7.49
N ARG A 291 -9.87 0.78 6.45
CA ARG A 291 -9.57 -0.65 6.35
C ARG A 291 -9.34 -1.14 4.93
N VAL A 292 -8.30 -1.95 4.72
CA VAL A 292 -8.07 -2.63 3.44
C VAL A 292 -9.02 -3.82 3.29
N ARG A 293 -9.66 -3.96 2.12
CA ARG A 293 -10.52 -5.10 1.84
C ARG A 293 -9.74 -6.25 1.23
N MET A 294 -9.93 -7.44 1.79
CA MET A 294 -9.25 -8.67 1.36
C MET A 294 -10.20 -9.63 0.62
N ASP A 295 -11.52 -9.33 0.61
CA ASP A 295 -12.57 -10.14 -0.04
C ASP A 295 -12.68 -9.89 -1.57
N GLY A 296 -11.61 -9.43 -2.20
CA GLY A 296 -11.62 -9.01 -3.59
C GLY A 296 -10.27 -8.49 -4.08
N VAL A 297 -10.34 -7.66 -5.12
CA VAL A 297 -9.17 -7.12 -5.82
C VAL A 297 -9.35 -5.64 -6.10
N TYR A 298 -8.29 -4.86 -5.99
CA TYR A 298 -8.23 -3.46 -6.37
C TYR A 298 -7.69 -3.36 -7.80
N ILE A 299 -8.42 -2.67 -8.69
CA ILE A 299 -8.13 -2.62 -10.14
C ILE A 299 -7.98 -1.16 -10.56
N ALA A 300 -6.86 -0.82 -11.21
CA ALA A 300 -6.69 0.44 -11.93
C ALA A 300 -6.63 0.16 -13.44
N ILE A 301 -7.53 0.77 -14.19
CA ILE A 301 -7.55 0.71 -15.66
C ILE A 301 -6.83 1.95 -16.17
N CYS A 302 -5.67 1.77 -16.77
CA CYS A 302 -4.81 2.85 -17.25
C CYS A 302 -4.71 2.80 -18.77
N HIS A 303 -4.52 3.96 -19.38
CA HIS A 303 -4.30 4.08 -20.82
C HIS A 303 -3.19 5.10 -21.06
N TYR A 304 -2.38 4.87 -22.08
CA TYR A 304 -1.43 5.84 -22.57
C TYR A 304 -1.43 5.83 -24.10
N ILE A 305 -1.07 6.98 -24.67
CA ILE A 305 -0.95 7.13 -26.12
C ILE A 305 0.51 6.90 -26.48
N ARG A 306 0.75 5.94 -27.37
CA ARG A 306 2.07 5.70 -27.97
C ARG A 306 2.04 6.18 -29.41
N PRO A 307 2.99 7.02 -29.87
CA PRO A 307 3.10 7.34 -31.28
C PRO A 307 3.38 6.05 -32.07
N GLY A 308 2.60 5.83 -33.12
CA GLY A 308 2.82 4.77 -34.09
C GLY A 308 3.91 5.16 -35.08
N LEU A 309 4.40 4.18 -35.83
CA LEU A 309 5.24 4.42 -37.00
C LEU A 309 4.33 4.65 -38.19
N SER A 310 4.50 5.78 -38.88
CA SER A 310 3.87 6.06 -40.17
C SER A 310 4.96 6.41 -41.18
N GLU A 311 4.83 5.91 -42.40
CA GLU A 311 5.73 6.25 -43.51
C GLU A 311 5.45 7.66 -44.04
N ASN A 312 4.20 8.13 -43.87
CA ASN A 312 3.76 9.46 -44.31
C ASN A 312 3.85 10.45 -43.14
N SER A 313 4.68 11.49 -43.29
CA SER A 313 4.84 12.58 -42.31
C SER A 313 3.57 13.39 -42.06
N TRP A 314 2.62 13.39 -43.00
CA TRP A 314 1.31 14.05 -42.84
C TRP A 314 0.26 13.18 -42.11
N VAL A 315 0.54 11.91 -41.85
CA VAL A 315 -0.38 10.99 -41.17
C VAL A 315 0.23 10.58 -39.83
N ASN A 316 -0.26 11.14 -38.74
CA ASN A 316 0.17 10.75 -37.40
C ASN A 316 -0.70 9.59 -36.89
N ILE A 317 -0.15 8.38 -36.89
CA ILE A 317 -0.81 7.21 -36.27
C ILE A 317 -0.50 7.24 -34.78
N SER A 318 -1.51 7.09 -33.94
CA SER A 318 -1.33 6.97 -32.49
C SER A 318 -2.07 5.75 -31.97
N HIS A 319 -1.40 4.98 -31.11
CA HIS A 319 -1.96 3.78 -30.49
C HIS A 319 -2.38 4.11 -29.07
N LEU A 320 -3.65 3.88 -28.76
CA LEU A 320 -4.16 3.92 -27.40
C LEU A 320 -3.91 2.56 -26.75
N ILE A 321 -2.92 2.48 -25.87
CA ILE A 321 -2.58 1.24 -25.17
C ILE A 321 -3.32 1.20 -23.83
N THR A 322 -4.14 0.17 -23.64
CA THR A 322 -4.80 -0.09 -22.36
C THR A 322 -4.03 -1.14 -21.57
N TYR A 323 -3.84 -0.88 -20.29
CA TYR A 323 -3.25 -1.84 -19.36
C TYR A 323 -3.96 -1.79 -18.00
N HIS A 324 -3.92 -2.90 -17.29
CA HIS A 324 -4.57 -3.08 -16.00
C HIS A 324 -3.53 -3.32 -14.91
N ARG A 325 -3.72 -2.66 -13.76
CA ARG A 325 -2.97 -2.97 -12.54
C ARG A 325 -3.90 -3.56 -11.51
N TYR A 326 -3.51 -4.69 -10.95
CA TYR A 326 -4.25 -5.39 -9.91
C TYR A 326 -3.46 -5.38 -8.61
N LEU A 327 -4.15 -5.14 -7.50
CA LEU A 327 -3.63 -5.34 -6.16
C LEU A 327 -4.56 -6.27 -5.39
N ARG A 328 -4.02 -7.37 -4.87
CA ARG A 328 -4.74 -8.31 -4.00
C ARG A 328 -4.02 -8.43 -2.67
N PHE A 329 -4.75 -8.20 -1.59
CA PHE A 329 -4.22 -8.20 -0.23
C PHE A 329 -4.65 -9.46 0.52
N PHE A 330 -3.76 -9.98 1.36
CA PHE A 330 -3.97 -11.18 2.16
C PHE A 330 -3.84 -10.90 3.67
N PRO A 331 -4.55 -11.66 4.53
CA PRO A 331 -4.51 -11.48 5.98
C PRO A 331 -3.13 -11.71 6.62
N ASN A 332 -2.26 -12.50 5.96
CA ASN A 332 -0.90 -12.76 6.41
C ASN A 332 0.08 -11.60 6.11
N GLY A 333 -0.41 -10.48 5.57
CA GLY A 333 0.43 -9.34 5.19
C GLY A 333 1.06 -9.44 3.81
N GLN A 334 0.79 -10.49 3.04
CA GLN A 334 1.23 -10.56 1.65
C GLN A 334 0.33 -9.73 0.73
N VAL A 335 0.93 -9.18 -0.32
CA VAL A 335 0.24 -8.48 -1.41
C VAL A 335 0.74 -8.99 -2.76
N LEU A 336 -0.19 -9.17 -3.69
CA LEU A 336 0.12 -9.41 -5.10
C LEU A 336 -0.13 -8.13 -5.88
N SER A 337 0.87 -7.70 -6.64
CA SER A 337 0.75 -6.63 -7.63
C SER A 337 0.97 -7.20 -9.02
N LEU A 338 -0.03 -7.09 -9.89
CA LEU A 338 0.07 -7.62 -11.25
C LEU A 338 -0.20 -6.51 -12.26
N LEU A 339 0.68 -6.37 -13.23
CA LEU A 339 0.50 -5.52 -14.40
C LEU A 339 0.22 -6.38 -15.62
N THR A 340 -0.93 -6.19 -16.26
CA THR A 340 -1.29 -6.88 -17.51
C THR A 340 -1.66 -5.88 -18.60
N ASN A 341 -1.45 -6.28 -19.85
CA ASN A 341 -1.91 -5.54 -21.02
C ASN A 341 -3.34 -5.96 -21.40
N GLU A 342 -3.88 -5.33 -22.44
CA GLU A 342 -5.23 -5.59 -22.98
C GLU A 342 -5.48 -7.05 -23.41
N GLU A 343 -4.44 -7.80 -23.78
CA GLU A 343 -4.53 -9.23 -24.15
C GLU A 343 -5.10 -10.11 -23.02
N TYR A 344 -4.98 -9.68 -21.77
CA TYR A 344 -5.43 -10.42 -20.60
C TYR A 344 -6.56 -9.66 -19.90
N PRO A 345 -7.83 -9.92 -20.26
CA PRO A 345 -8.96 -9.20 -19.71
C PRO A 345 -9.19 -9.55 -18.22
N PRO A 346 -9.77 -8.63 -17.42
CA PRO A 346 -9.99 -8.85 -15.99
C PRO A 346 -10.74 -10.15 -15.66
N GLN A 347 -11.70 -10.55 -16.50
CA GLN A 347 -12.51 -11.76 -16.30
C GLN A 347 -11.66 -13.04 -16.26
N GLN A 348 -10.54 -13.08 -17.00
CA GLN A 348 -9.64 -14.23 -17.05
C GLN A 348 -8.59 -14.18 -15.93
N ILE A 349 -8.07 -12.99 -15.63
CA ILE A 349 -6.97 -12.82 -14.65
C ILE A 349 -7.46 -12.93 -13.20
N ILE A 350 -8.63 -12.37 -12.88
CA ILE A 350 -9.13 -12.32 -11.51
C ILE A 350 -9.25 -13.74 -10.90
N PRO A 351 -9.85 -14.75 -11.54
CA PRO A 351 -9.89 -16.10 -10.96
C PRO A 351 -8.50 -16.71 -10.69
N LEU A 352 -7.49 -16.32 -11.48
CA LEU A 352 -6.13 -16.88 -11.46
C LEU A 352 -5.19 -16.16 -10.48
N LEU A 353 -5.50 -14.93 -10.06
CA LEU A 353 -4.65 -14.08 -9.22
C LEU A 353 -4.53 -14.60 -7.77
N LYS A 354 -3.93 -15.77 -7.60
CA LYS A 354 -3.62 -16.46 -6.34
C LYS A 354 -2.11 -16.43 -6.08
N PRO A 355 -1.65 -16.67 -4.83
CA PRO A 355 -0.21 -16.67 -4.52
C PRO A 355 0.62 -17.69 -5.31
N SER A 356 -0.02 -18.74 -5.83
CA SER A 356 0.62 -19.75 -6.69
C SER A 356 0.82 -19.32 -8.14
N LEU A 357 0.21 -18.20 -8.57
CA LEU A 357 0.36 -17.71 -9.93
C LEU A 357 1.82 -17.34 -10.20
N ARG A 358 2.32 -17.71 -11.39
CA ARG A 358 3.62 -17.29 -11.90
C ARG A 358 3.40 -16.76 -13.30
N MET A 359 3.54 -15.44 -13.47
CA MET A 359 3.38 -14.80 -14.76
C MET A 359 4.18 -13.50 -14.85
N LYS A 360 4.56 -13.12 -16.07
CA LYS A 360 5.28 -11.86 -16.32
C LYS A 360 4.47 -10.67 -15.77
N GLY A 361 5.14 -9.78 -15.05
CA GLY A 361 4.51 -8.59 -14.45
C GLY A 361 3.88 -8.83 -13.09
N LEU A 362 3.96 -10.06 -12.54
CA LEU A 362 3.54 -10.36 -11.17
C LEU A 362 4.66 -10.02 -10.18
N LEU A 363 4.34 -9.20 -9.19
CA LEU A 363 5.16 -8.91 -8.04
C LEU A 363 4.46 -9.42 -6.77
N VAL A 364 5.25 -9.96 -5.85
CA VAL A 364 4.80 -10.38 -4.52
C VAL A 364 5.56 -9.55 -3.50
N GLY A 365 4.87 -9.01 -2.51
CA GLY A 365 5.52 -8.29 -1.41
C GLY A 365 4.67 -8.29 -0.14
N THR A 366 4.96 -7.35 0.74
CA THR A 366 4.23 -7.17 2.00
C THR A 366 3.50 -5.84 2.03
N TRP A 367 2.43 -5.76 2.84
CA TRP A 367 1.67 -4.53 3.02
C TRP A 367 1.43 -4.20 4.49
N LEU A 368 1.33 -2.91 4.79
CA LEU A 368 1.00 -2.37 6.10
C LEU A 368 0.14 -1.11 5.95
N LEU A 369 -0.94 -1.02 6.71
CA LEU A 369 -1.78 0.18 6.77
C LEU A 369 -1.42 1.03 8.00
N SER A 370 -1.07 2.30 7.77
CA SER A 370 -0.84 3.29 8.81
C SER A 370 -1.78 4.49 8.61
N GLY A 371 -2.80 4.60 9.47
CA GLY A 371 -3.86 5.58 9.29
C GLY A 371 -4.64 5.34 8.00
N THR A 372 -4.52 6.24 7.02
CA THR A 372 -5.07 6.08 5.66
C THR A 372 -4.01 5.74 4.62
N THR A 373 -2.74 5.72 5.00
CA THR A 373 -1.61 5.49 4.09
C THR A 373 -1.25 4.01 4.10
N LEU A 374 -1.28 3.40 2.93
CA LEU A 374 -0.98 2.00 2.72
C LEU A 374 0.39 1.87 2.07
N HIS A 375 1.29 1.18 2.76
CA HIS A 375 2.66 0.96 2.33
C HIS A 375 2.81 -0.47 1.82
N LEU A 376 3.28 -0.62 0.59
CA LEU A 376 3.67 -1.90 0.02
C LEU A 376 5.19 -1.89 -0.11
N SER A 377 5.83 -2.92 0.42
CA SER A 377 7.29 -3.06 0.43
C SER A 377 7.71 -4.43 -0.06
N ASN A 378 8.98 -4.56 -0.45
CA ASN A 378 9.56 -5.81 -0.94
C ASN A 378 8.74 -6.43 -2.07
N LEU A 379 8.23 -5.62 -3.00
CA LEU A 379 7.55 -6.13 -4.20
C LEU A 379 8.62 -6.73 -5.13
N LEU A 380 8.81 -8.03 -5.04
CA LEU A 380 9.79 -8.80 -5.80
C LEU A 380 9.13 -9.52 -6.98
N ASP A 381 9.88 -9.71 -8.05
CA ASP A 381 9.40 -10.42 -9.24
C ASP A 381 9.09 -11.89 -8.91
N ALA A 382 7.81 -12.25 -9.07
CA ALA A 382 7.29 -13.60 -8.90
C ALA A 382 6.85 -14.22 -10.22
N SER A 383 7.37 -13.73 -11.35
CA SER A 383 7.08 -14.28 -12.67
C SER A 383 7.64 -15.69 -12.90
N GLY A 384 8.48 -16.19 -11.99
CA GLY A 384 9.17 -17.47 -12.12
C GLY A 384 10.47 -17.39 -12.94
N ARG A 385 10.84 -16.19 -13.43
CA ARG A 385 12.11 -15.94 -14.12
C ARG A 385 13.33 -16.04 -13.21
N PHE A 386 13.14 -15.69 -11.94
CA PHE A 386 14.19 -15.73 -10.93
C PHE A 386 13.75 -16.68 -9.81
N PRO A 387 14.64 -17.53 -9.29
CA PRO A 387 14.33 -18.34 -8.13
C PRO A 387 14.10 -17.41 -6.93
N LEU A 388 12.89 -17.44 -6.37
CA LEU A 388 12.60 -16.77 -5.10
C LEU A 388 13.42 -17.51 -4.02
N SER A 389 14.30 -16.80 -3.30
CA SER A 389 15.03 -17.40 -2.19
C SER A 389 14.02 -17.85 -1.13
N ILE A 390 14.01 -19.14 -0.82
CA ILE A 390 13.03 -19.84 0.03
C ILE A 390 12.99 -19.28 1.48
N THR A 391 13.92 -18.41 1.85
CA THR A 391 13.96 -17.72 3.15
C THR A 391 12.93 -16.60 3.31
N ASP A 392 12.33 -16.09 2.22
CA ASP A 392 11.53 -14.86 2.26
C ASP A 392 10.00 -15.08 2.13
N ILE A 393 9.54 -16.34 2.16
CA ILE A 393 8.11 -16.69 2.09
C ILE A 393 7.73 -17.53 3.32
N PRO A 394 6.88 -17.05 4.24
CA PRO A 394 6.35 -17.91 5.29
C PRO A 394 5.33 -18.86 4.66
N SER A 395 5.60 -20.16 4.73
CA SER A 395 4.72 -21.30 4.45
C SER A 395 4.33 -21.59 2.98
N ALA A 396 5.04 -22.51 2.33
CA ALA A 396 4.47 -23.40 1.31
C ALA A 396 5.19 -24.78 1.34
N PRO A 397 4.49 -25.92 1.15
CA PRO A 397 5.07 -27.25 1.27
C PRO A 397 5.98 -27.62 0.10
N LEU A 398 6.90 -28.51 0.42
CA LEU A 398 7.98 -29.10 -0.39
C LEU A 398 7.44 -29.81 -1.63
N GLU A 399 8.00 -29.45 -2.80
CA GLU A 399 8.45 -30.32 -3.90
C GLU A 399 8.51 -29.52 -5.22
N ALA A 400 9.71 -29.07 -5.60
CA ALA A 400 10.01 -28.64 -6.97
C ALA A 400 11.51 -28.85 -7.26
N PRO A 401 11.87 -29.15 -8.52
CA PRO A 401 13.12 -29.83 -8.87
C PRO A 401 14.33 -28.89 -8.88
N SER A 402 15.48 -29.50 -8.57
CA SER A 402 16.82 -28.90 -8.62
C SER A 402 17.19 -28.45 -10.03
N ILE A 403 17.38 -27.14 -10.22
CA ILE A 403 18.01 -26.55 -11.41
C ILE A 403 19.32 -25.88 -10.97
N THR A 404 20.42 -26.35 -11.53
CA THR A 404 21.78 -25.83 -11.40
C THR A 404 22.03 -24.60 -12.27
N ASP A 405 22.80 -23.66 -11.74
CA ASP A 405 23.65 -22.65 -12.39
C ASP A 405 23.04 -21.66 -13.40
N TYR A 406 22.61 -20.50 -12.89
CA TYR A 406 23.18 -19.16 -13.12
C TYR A 406 22.44 -18.19 -12.17
N SER A 407 23.19 -17.54 -11.28
CA SER A 407 22.71 -16.77 -10.14
C SER A 407 22.15 -15.39 -10.51
N GLU A 408 21.13 -15.32 -11.36
CA GLU A 408 20.38 -14.08 -11.51
C GLU A 408 19.35 -13.98 -10.38
N ARG A 409 19.75 -13.34 -9.28
CA ARG A 409 18.81 -12.90 -8.25
C ARG A 409 18.04 -11.69 -8.76
N THR A 410 16.81 -11.50 -8.29
CA THR A 410 16.07 -10.26 -8.54
C THR A 410 16.90 -9.06 -8.11
N ARG A 411 17.31 -8.20 -9.05
CA ARG A 411 18.19 -7.05 -8.76
C ARG A 411 17.46 -5.88 -8.11
N TYR A 412 16.16 -5.81 -8.31
CA TYR A 412 15.33 -4.70 -7.85
C TYR A 412 14.12 -5.21 -7.07
N ALA A 413 13.79 -4.50 -6.00
CA ALA A 413 12.49 -4.57 -5.34
C ALA A 413 11.72 -3.28 -5.62
N PHE A 414 10.40 -3.34 -5.63
CA PHE A 414 9.57 -2.16 -5.74
C PHE A 414 8.90 -1.82 -4.41
N MET A 415 8.62 -0.54 -4.24
CA MET A 415 7.87 0.00 -3.11
C MET A 415 6.75 0.88 -3.64
N MET A 416 5.59 0.81 -3.02
CA MET A 416 4.41 1.57 -3.44
C MET A 416 3.76 2.21 -2.22
N THR A 417 3.43 3.49 -2.30
CA THR A 417 2.62 4.18 -1.28
C THR A 417 1.28 4.58 -1.88
N LEU A 418 0.21 4.19 -1.21
CA LEU A 418 -1.18 4.37 -1.64
C LEU A 418 -1.97 5.14 -0.57
N ASP A 419 -2.88 6.00 -0.99
CA ASP A 419 -3.84 6.68 -0.12
C ASP A 419 -5.20 6.00 -0.19
N LEU A 420 -5.62 5.39 0.92
CA LEU A 420 -6.87 4.64 1.03
C LEU A 420 -8.03 5.60 1.31
N ARG A 421 -9.08 5.53 0.47
CA ARG A 421 -10.26 6.39 0.54
C ARG A 421 -11.55 5.57 0.51
N SER A 422 -12.56 6.12 1.19
CA SER A 422 -13.91 5.57 1.18
C SER A 422 -14.84 6.42 0.31
N ARG A 423 -15.49 5.80 -0.68
CA ARG A 423 -16.51 6.45 -1.53
C ARG A 423 -17.66 5.48 -1.84
N PRO A 424 -18.84 5.58 -1.18
CA PRO A 424 -19.22 6.42 -0.03
C PRO A 424 -18.54 5.97 1.29
N LEU A 425 -18.85 6.65 2.40
CA LEU A 425 -18.32 6.34 3.74
C LEU A 425 -18.48 4.85 4.10
N GLY A 426 -17.46 4.27 4.73
CA GLY A 426 -17.38 2.87 5.17
C GLY A 426 -17.22 1.79 4.10
N ARG A 427 -17.13 2.14 2.81
CA ARG A 427 -16.82 1.18 1.74
C ARG A 427 -15.33 0.89 1.56
N TRP A 428 -14.46 1.85 1.85
CA TRP A 428 -13.00 1.74 1.71
C TRP A 428 -12.55 1.06 0.40
N ASN A 429 -13.08 1.58 -0.70
CA ASN A 429 -13.10 0.95 -2.02
C ASN A 429 -12.24 1.67 -3.08
N LYS A 430 -11.50 2.72 -2.70
CA LYS A 430 -10.66 3.48 -3.63
C LYS A 430 -9.26 3.64 -3.04
N MET A 431 -8.23 3.42 -3.84
CA MET A 431 -6.84 3.71 -3.48
C MET A 431 -6.21 4.62 -4.55
N ASN A 432 -5.58 5.72 -4.14
CA ASN A 432 -4.83 6.58 -5.04
C ASN A 432 -3.35 6.27 -4.92
N LEU A 433 -2.67 6.08 -6.05
CA LEU A 433 -1.21 5.91 -6.06
C LEU A 433 -0.51 7.23 -5.78
N GLN A 434 0.27 7.29 -4.70
CA GLN A 434 1.05 8.47 -4.32
C GLN A 434 2.49 8.38 -4.80
N SER A 435 3.14 7.24 -4.57
CA SER A 435 4.53 7.01 -4.99
C SER A 435 4.75 5.57 -5.43
N TYR A 436 5.66 5.39 -6.38
CA TYR A 436 6.14 4.10 -6.83
C TYR A 436 7.65 4.20 -7.07
N ASN A 437 8.42 3.43 -6.32
CA ASN A 437 9.88 3.50 -6.33
C ASN A 437 10.48 2.13 -6.61
N SER A 438 11.60 2.10 -7.31
CA SER A 438 12.46 0.93 -7.45
C SER A 438 13.64 1.05 -6.51
N MET A 439 13.93 0.00 -5.74
CA MET A 439 15.08 -0.13 -4.87
C MET A 439 16.03 -1.17 -5.45
N ASN A 440 17.29 -0.79 -5.68
CA ASN A 440 18.33 -1.75 -6.03
C ASN A 440 18.71 -2.56 -4.77
N LEU A 441 18.65 -3.89 -4.84
CA LEU A 441 18.91 -4.76 -3.68
C LEU A 441 20.41 -4.84 -3.31
N GLU A 442 21.31 -4.60 -4.26
CA GLU A 442 22.76 -4.63 -4.04
C GLU A 442 23.26 -3.32 -3.44
N THR A 443 22.89 -2.19 -4.06
CA THR A 443 23.37 -0.86 -3.65
C THR A 443 22.52 -0.21 -2.56
N GLY A 444 21.24 -0.58 -2.49
CA GLY A 444 20.23 0.05 -1.64
C GLY A 444 19.63 1.34 -2.22
N ASP A 445 20.02 1.73 -3.43
CA ASP A 445 19.60 3.00 -4.01
C ASP A 445 18.13 2.98 -4.39
N ILE A 446 17.39 4.01 -3.98
CA ILE A 446 15.97 4.18 -4.27
C ILE A 446 15.82 5.19 -5.40
N SER A 447 15.24 4.75 -6.51
CA SER A 447 14.94 5.59 -7.67
C SER A 447 13.42 5.69 -7.86
N PRO A 448 12.85 6.89 -7.99
CA PRO A 448 11.42 7.06 -8.24
C PRO A 448 11.07 6.63 -9.66
N VAL A 449 10.01 5.85 -9.80
CA VAL A 449 9.45 5.48 -11.11
C VAL A 449 8.46 6.57 -11.52
N ALA A 450 8.63 7.12 -12.71
CA ALA A 450 7.79 8.22 -13.19
C ALA A 450 6.32 7.80 -13.30
N LEU A 451 5.46 8.44 -12.50
CA LEU A 451 4.02 8.23 -12.48
C LEU A 451 3.34 9.17 -13.48
N LYS A 452 3.20 8.75 -14.74
CA LYS A 452 2.45 9.51 -15.76
C LYS A 452 1.07 8.89 -15.95
N HIS A 453 0.03 9.73 -15.85
CA HIS A 453 -1.38 9.37 -16.10
C HIS A 453 -1.92 8.23 -15.23
N GLU A 454 -1.52 8.19 -13.96
CA GLU A 454 -1.99 7.16 -13.02
C GLU A 454 -3.48 7.30 -12.72
N ARG A 455 -4.20 6.18 -12.80
CA ARG A 455 -5.60 6.08 -12.39
C ARG A 455 -5.70 5.46 -10.99
N PRO A 456 -6.71 5.86 -10.21
CA PRO A 456 -6.93 5.24 -8.90
C PRO A 456 -7.36 3.78 -9.07
N PHE A 457 -7.00 2.97 -8.09
CA PHE A 457 -7.53 1.62 -7.98
C PHE A 457 -8.93 1.65 -7.38
N TRP A 458 -9.84 0.87 -7.97
CA TRP A 458 -11.18 0.64 -7.48
C TRP A 458 -11.35 -0.82 -7.04
N PHE A 459 -11.98 -1.00 -5.90
CA PHE A 459 -12.24 -2.32 -5.35
C PHE A 459 -13.37 -3.04 -6.11
N SER A 460 -13.11 -4.30 -6.49
CA SER A 460 -14.08 -5.24 -7.02
C SER A 460 -14.17 -6.46 -6.10
N LYS A 461 -15.40 -6.79 -5.65
CA LYS A 461 -15.64 -7.95 -4.78
C LYS A 461 -15.58 -9.23 -5.59
N VAL A 462 -14.87 -10.25 -5.10
CA VAL A 462 -14.70 -11.53 -5.80
C VAL A 462 -15.16 -12.66 -4.90
N ARG A 463 -16.23 -13.36 -5.29
CA ARG A 463 -16.85 -14.40 -4.45
C ARG A 463 -15.87 -15.53 -4.11
N SER A 464 -15.06 -15.97 -5.07
CA SER A 464 -14.09 -17.04 -4.88
C SER A 464 -12.92 -16.67 -3.96
N TYR A 465 -12.81 -15.40 -3.54
CA TYR A 465 -11.77 -14.93 -2.62
C TYR A 465 -12.26 -14.81 -1.19
N ALA A 466 -13.58 -14.89 -0.96
CA ALA A 466 -14.09 -15.04 0.38
C ALA A 466 -13.57 -16.38 0.91
N VAL A 467 -12.58 -16.30 1.79
CA VAL A 467 -12.12 -17.44 2.58
C VAL A 467 -13.28 -17.78 3.51
N ASN A 468 -13.80 -19.01 3.42
CA ASN A 468 -14.75 -19.54 4.40
C ASN A 468 -14.08 -19.70 5.75
#